data_AF-A0A1M6D0D9-F1
#
_entry.id   AF-A0A1M6D0D9-F1
#
_cell.length_a   1.000
_cell.length_b   1.000
_cell.length_c   1.000
_cell.angle_alpha   90.00
_cell.angle_beta   90.00
_cell.angle_gamma   90.00
#
_symmetry.space_group_name_H-M   'P 1'
#
loop_
_entity.id
_entity.type
_entity.pdbx_description
1 polymer ?
#
loop_
_entity_poly.entity_id
_entity_poly.type
_entity_poly.pdbx_seq_one_letter_code
_entity_poly.pdbx_strand_id
1 'polypeptide(L)'
;MRKIVLLLSALVLLGCTEPSERIEKKLEAYLQEDLKFMVAETMHASGKVALLDEPYYRVKDFRLFEGASAEIYSAYAEVDFFIYKDIAMHEKRKYRYDAASRHWDRYLKTLLFGKDSVQ
;
A
#
# COMPACT_ATOMS: atom_id res chain seq x y z
N MET A 1 -12.10 -7.79 45.29
CA MET A 1 -11.38 -6.63 44.71
C MET A 1 -10.08 -7.00 44.00
N ARG A 2 -9.13 -7.71 44.65
CA ARG A 2 -7.84 -8.11 44.03
C ARG A 2 -7.96 -8.91 42.72
N LYS A 3 -8.95 -9.81 42.62
CA LYS A 3 -9.21 -10.63 41.40
C LYS A 3 -9.75 -9.81 40.22
N ILE A 4 -10.48 -8.72 40.49
CA ILE A 4 -11.06 -7.85 39.44
C ILE A 4 -9.98 -6.95 38.84
N VAL A 5 -9.05 -6.46 39.66
CA VAL A 5 -7.88 -5.67 39.21
C VAL A 5 -6.95 -6.49 38.31
N LEU A 6 -6.74 -7.77 38.63
CA LEU A 6 -5.97 -8.71 37.79
C LEU A 6 -6.65 -9.01 36.44
N LEU A 7 -7.98 -9.09 36.41
CA LEU A 7 -8.75 -9.29 35.18
C LEU A 7 -8.74 -8.03 34.29
N LEU A 8 -8.82 -6.83 34.87
CA LEU A 8 -8.71 -5.58 34.12
C LEU A 8 -7.31 -5.38 33.52
N SER A 9 -6.25 -5.73 34.25
CA SER A 9 -4.88 -5.60 33.76
C SER A 9 -4.54 -6.62 32.66
N ALA A 10 -5.14 -7.81 32.69
CA ALA A 10 -5.05 -8.77 31.58
C ALA A 10 -5.77 -8.29 30.29
N LEU A 11 -6.87 -7.55 30.41
CA LEU A 11 -7.60 -7.01 29.25
C LEU A 11 -6.84 -5.88 28.53
N VAL A 12 -6.05 -5.08 29.27
CA VAL A 12 -5.25 -3.98 28.70
C VAL A 12 -4.09 -4.51 27.84
N LEU A 13 -3.62 -5.73 28.08
CA LEU A 13 -2.53 -6.35 27.32
C LEU A 13 -2.97 -7.02 26.01
N LEU A 14 -4.28 -7.21 25.81
CA LEU A 14 -4.82 -7.87 24.60
C LEU A 14 -5.12 -6.90 23.44
N GLY A 15 -4.93 -5.59 23.64
CA GLY A 15 -5.30 -4.59 22.65
C GLY A 15 -4.14 -3.68 22.30
N CYS A 16 -3.39 -3.99 21.25
CA CYS A 16 -2.66 -2.96 20.48
C CYS A 16 -2.13 -3.39 19.10
N THR A 17 -2.54 -4.52 18.53
CA THR A 17 -2.11 -4.90 17.17
C THR A 17 -3.31 -4.93 16.22
N GLU A 18 -3.24 -4.17 15.13
CA GLU A 18 -4.23 -4.24 14.06
C GLU A 18 -4.13 -5.59 13.32
N PRO A 19 -5.25 -6.27 13.02
CA PRO A 19 -5.21 -7.51 12.25
C PRO A 19 -4.58 -7.30 10.86
N SER A 20 -3.74 -8.23 10.42
CA SER A 20 -3.03 -8.17 9.13
C SER A 20 -3.97 -8.02 7.93
N GLU A 21 -5.09 -8.76 7.90
CA GLU A 21 -6.13 -8.65 6.87
C GLU A 21 -6.65 -7.22 6.72
N ARG A 22 -6.73 -6.48 7.83
CA ARG A 22 -7.18 -5.09 7.82
C ARG A 22 -6.12 -4.16 7.23
N ILE A 23 -4.84 -4.41 7.51
CA ILE A 23 -3.71 -3.68 6.94
C ILE A 23 -3.67 -3.86 5.42
N GLU A 24 -3.82 -5.08 4.94
CA GLU A 24 -3.86 -5.41 3.51
C GLU A 24 -5.08 -4.77 2.82
N LYS A 25 -6.28 -4.90 3.40
CA LYS A 25 -7.48 -4.26 2.85
C LYS A 25 -7.38 -2.73 2.79
N LYS A 26 -6.71 -2.12 3.76
CA LYS A 26 -6.40 -0.69 3.71
C LYS A 26 -5.47 -0.36 2.54
N LEU A 27 -4.47 -1.21 2.26
CA LEU A 27 -3.57 -0.99 1.12
C LEU A 27 -4.36 -0.91 -0.19
N GLU A 28 -5.28 -1.85 -0.43
CA GLU A 28 -6.09 -1.88 -1.65
C GLU A 28 -6.80 -0.54 -1.92
N ALA A 29 -7.37 0.09 -0.89
CA ALA A 29 -8.03 1.37 -1.03
C ALA A 29 -7.07 2.46 -1.55
N TYR A 30 -5.84 2.50 -1.05
CA TYR A 30 -4.82 3.46 -1.48
C TYR A 30 -4.38 3.20 -2.91
N LEU A 31 -4.18 1.93 -3.27
CA LEU A 31 -3.77 1.57 -4.62
C LEU A 31 -4.85 1.95 -5.64
N GLN A 32 -6.12 1.76 -5.29
CA GLN A 32 -7.25 2.17 -6.13
C GLN A 32 -7.36 3.70 -6.26
N GLU A 33 -7.17 4.45 -5.17
CA GLU A 33 -7.14 5.91 -5.21
C GLU A 33 -5.96 6.45 -6.03
N ASP A 34 -4.77 5.89 -5.84
CA ASP A 34 -3.57 6.24 -6.59
C ASP A 34 -3.74 5.96 -8.08
N LEU A 35 -4.31 4.80 -8.45
CA LEU A 35 -4.59 4.46 -9.85
C LEU A 35 -5.56 5.46 -10.47
N LYS A 36 -6.66 5.80 -9.77
CA LYS A 36 -7.62 6.81 -10.24
C LYS A 36 -6.97 8.17 -10.44
N PHE A 37 -6.12 8.58 -9.51
CA PHE A 37 -5.40 9.83 -9.59
C PHE A 37 -4.45 9.86 -10.81
N MET A 38 -3.65 8.81 -11.00
CA MET A 38 -2.76 8.69 -12.15
C MET A 38 -3.50 8.74 -13.49
N VAL A 39 -4.65 8.04 -13.57
CA VAL A 39 -5.51 8.03 -14.75
C VAL A 39 -6.05 9.43 -15.02
N ALA A 40 -6.52 10.13 -13.98
CA ALA A 40 -7.04 11.49 -14.12
C ALA A 40 -5.96 12.48 -14.55
N GLU A 41 -4.76 12.43 -13.96
CA GLU A 41 -3.63 13.26 -14.36
C GLU A 41 -3.22 13.01 -15.82
N THR A 42 -3.11 11.73 -16.21
CA THR A 42 -2.74 11.36 -17.59
C THR A 42 -3.82 11.77 -18.59
N MET A 43 -5.10 11.58 -18.24
CA MET A 43 -6.22 12.03 -19.05
C MET A 43 -6.18 13.55 -19.27
N HIS A 44 -5.89 14.31 -18.21
CA HIS A 44 -5.79 15.77 -18.28
C HIS A 44 -4.59 16.21 -19.14
N ALA A 45 -3.44 15.53 -19.03
CA ALA A 45 -2.21 15.92 -19.72
C ALA A 45 -2.15 15.48 -21.20
N SER A 46 -2.71 14.31 -21.54
CA SER A 46 -2.50 13.67 -22.86
C SER A 46 -3.77 13.08 -23.48
N GLY A 47 -4.92 13.21 -22.80
CA GLY A 47 -6.20 12.67 -23.27
C GLY A 47 -6.31 11.15 -23.14
N LYS A 48 -7.50 10.63 -23.47
CA LYS A 48 -7.83 9.20 -23.32
C LYS A 48 -6.94 8.29 -24.18
N VAL A 49 -6.45 8.80 -25.31
CA VAL A 49 -5.66 8.02 -26.27
C VAL A 49 -4.34 7.51 -25.69
N ALA A 50 -3.78 8.21 -24.68
CA ALA A 50 -2.55 7.82 -24.02
C ALA A 50 -2.73 6.70 -22.98
N LEU A 51 -3.97 6.42 -22.57
CA LEU A 51 -4.31 5.48 -21.52
C LEU A 51 -4.53 4.06 -22.07
N LEU A 52 -4.12 3.07 -21.29
CA LEU A 52 -4.58 1.69 -21.48
C LEU A 52 -6.11 1.64 -21.40
N ASP A 53 -6.71 0.71 -22.14
CA ASP A 53 -8.16 0.50 -22.09
C ASP A 53 -8.59 0.08 -20.67
N GLU A 54 -7.74 -0.72 -20.01
CA GLU A 54 -7.87 -1.12 -18.61
C GLU A 54 -6.54 -0.82 -17.87
N PRO A 55 -6.40 0.38 -17.28
CA PRO A 55 -5.28 0.68 -16.39
C PRO A 55 -5.33 -0.20 -15.13
N TYR A 56 -4.19 -0.70 -14.67
CA TYR A 56 -4.12 -1.61 -13.53
C TYR A 56 -2.84 -1.42 -12.71
N TYR A 57 -2.78 -2.05 -11.55
CA TYR A 57 -1.56 -2.16 -10.75
C TYR A 57 -1.28 -3.61 -10.39
N ARG A 58 -0.03 -3.90 -10.01
CA ARG A 58 0.38 -5.19 -9.46
C ARG A 58 1.20 -4.98 -8.21
N VAL A 59 0.82 -5.64 -7.13
CA VAL A 59 1.63 -5.72 -5.91
C VAL A 59 2.76 -6.72 -6.17
N LYS A 60 4.00 -6.25 -6.16
CA LYS A 60 5.21 -7.04 -6.45
C LYS A 60 5.83 -7.62 -5.20
N ASP A 61 5.73 -6.90 -4.08
CA ASP A 61 6.19 -7.35 -2.77
C ASP A 61 5.22 -6.83 -1.71
N PHE A 62 4.84 -7.69 -0.77
CA PHE A 62 4.06 -7.34 0.40
C PHE A 62 4.62 -8.09 1.60
N ARG A 63 5.00 -7.34 2.63
CA ARG A 63 5.61 -7.91 3.83
C ARG A 63 4.98 -7.31 5.06
N LEU A 64 4.67 -8.18 6.01
CA LEU A 64 4.34 -7.83 7.38
C LEU A 64 5.60 -7.95 8.21
N PHE A 65 5.81 -6.97 9.09
CA PHE A 65 6.93 -6.97 10.03
C PHE A 65 6.44 -7.45 11.39
N GLU A 66 7.32 -8.11 12.14
CA GLU A 66 7.02 -8.65 13.47
C GLU A 66 8.06 -8.21 14.50
N GLY A 67 7.70 -8.29 15.79
CA GLY A 67 8.57 -7.94 16.90
C GLY A 67 9.07 -6.49 16.84
N ALA A 68 10.32 -6.26 17.24
CA ALA A 68 10.92 -4.91 17.29
C ALA A 68 10.94 -4.21 15.92
N SER A 69 10.93 -4.95 14.82
CA SER A 69 10.89 -4.38 13.46
C SER A 69 9.54 -3.74 13.11
N ALA A 70 8.48 -4.08 13.85
CA ALA A 70 7.12 -3.62 13.62
C ALA A 70 6.73 -2.35 14.43
N GLU A 71 7.61 -1.85 15.30
CA GLU A 71 7.28 -0.75 16.22
C GLU A 71 6.99 0.58 15.52
N ILE A 72 7.68 0.86 14.42
CA ILE A 72 7.52 2.10 13.64
C ILE A 72 6.69 1.81 12.39
N TYR A 73 7.15 0.87 11.57
CA TYR A 73 6.43 0.39 10.39
C TYR A 73 6.12 -1.09 10.56
N SER A 74 4.86 -1.47 10.46
CA SER A 74 4.45 -2.88 10.62
C SER A 74 4.15 -3.59 9.29
N ALA A 75 4.18 -2.87 8.17
CA ALA A 75 4.13 -3.49 6.85
C ALA A 75 4.84 -2.68 5.76
N TYR A 76 5.14 -3.34 4.65
CA TYR A 76 5.73 -2.80 3.44
C TYR A 76 4.98 -3.31 2.21
N ALA A 77 4.86 -2.46 1.19
CA ALA A 77 4.42 -2.87 -0.13
C ALA A 77 5.23 -2.21 -1.25
N GLU A 78 5.49 -2.97 -2.31
CA GLU A 78 6.00 -2.49 -3.59
C GLU A 78 4.96 -2.76 -4.66
N VAL A 79 4.59 -1.73 -5.42
CA VAL A 79 3.50 -1.81 -6.40
C VAL A 79 3.91 -1.13 -7.70
N ASP A 80 3.68 -1.81 -8.81
CA ASP A 80 3.85 -1.26 -10.15
C ASP A 80 2.49 -0.87 -10.74
N PHE A 81 2.39 0.34 -11.28
CA PHE A 81 1.20 0.90 -11.90
C PHE A 81 1.39 1.02 -13.42
N PHE A 82 0.46 0.46 -14.17
CA PHE A 82 0.46 0.40 -15.63
C PHE A 82 -0.72 1.20 -16.17
N ILE A 83 -0.43 2.35 -16.76
CA ILE A 83 -1.46 3.28 -17.26
C ILE A 83 -1.27 3.68 -18.72
N TYR A 84 -0.05 3.59 -19.26
CA TYR A 84 0.27 4.08 -20.60
C TYR A 84 0.10 3.00 -21.66
N LYS A 85 -0.55 3.36 -22.77
CA LYS A 85 -0.80 2.45 -23.91
C LYS A 85 0.40 2.32 -24.84
N ASP A 86 0.91 3.46 -25.31
CA ASP A 86 1.89 3.51 -26.39
C ASP A 86 3.34 3.60 -25.90
N ILE A 87 3.54 3.72 -24.59
CA ILE A 87 4.86 3.84 -23.97
C ILE A 87 5.05 2.65 -23.03
N ALA A 88 6.15 1.91 -23.23
CA ALA A 88 6.59 0.88 -22.31
C ALA A 88 7.17 1.54 -21.05
N MET A 89 6.29 2.08 -20.21
CA MET A 89 6.62 2.73 -18.95
C MET A 89 5.59 2.35 -17.88
N HIS A 90 6.06 2.10 -16.67
CA HIS A 90 5.22 1.91 -15.50
C HIS A 90 5.77 2.72 -14.32
N GLU A 91 4.90 3.08 -13.39
CA GLU A 91 5.27 3.79 -12.18
C GLU A 91 5.36 2.79 -11.03
N LYS A 92 6.55 2.63 -10.46
CA LYS A 92 6.77 1.89 -9.22
C LYS A 92 6.54 2.81 -8.03
N ARG A 93 5.74 2.37 -7.06
CA ARG A 93 5.56 3.02 -5.77
C ARG A 93 5.89 2.07 -4.63
N LYS A 94 6.47 2.64 -3.57
CA LYS A 94 6.71 1.94 -2.31
C LYS A 94 5.90 2.57 -1.19
N TYR A 95 5.31 1.68 -0.40
CA TYR A 95 4.46 2.02 0.72
C TYR A 95 5.02 1.41 1.99
N ARG A 96 4.81 2.10 3.11
CA ARG A 96 5.09 1.58 4.45
C ARG A 96 3.88 1.86 5.33
N TYR A 97 3.52 0.90 6.17
CA TYR A 97 2.39 1.05 7.05
C TYR A 97 2.86 1.50 8.42
N ASP A 98 2.52 2.72 8.81
CA ASP A 98 2.88 3.31 10.09
C ASP A 98 2.02 2.72 11.21
N ALA A 99 2.67 2.10 12.20
CA ALA A 99 2.01 1.33 13.24
C ALA A 99 1.23 2.22 14.22
N ALA A 100 1.72 3.44 14.47
CA ALA A 100 1.13 4.36 15.43
C ALA A 100 -0.14 5.04 14.86
N SER A 101 -0.05 5.56 13.64
CA SER A 101 -1.14 6.22 12.93
C SER A 101 -2.08 5.25 12.22
N ARG A 102 -1.66 3.99 12.03
CA ARG A 102 -2.43 2.92 11.38
C ARG A 102 -2.81 3.27 9.93
N HIS A 103 -1.86 3.87 9.23
CA HIS A 103 -2.01 4.47 7.90
C HIS A 103 -0.90 4.01 6.95
N TRP A 104 -1.19 3.96 5.65
CA TRP A 104 -0.18 3.69 4.61
C TRP A 104 0.46 4.99 4.12
N ASP A 105 1.78 5.08 4.21
CA ASP A 105 2.54 6.18 3.66
C ASP A 105 3.19 5.79 2.34
N ARG A 106 3.08 6.68 1.35
CA ARG A 106 3.87 6.64 0.11
C ARG A 106 5.22 7.28 0.39
N TYR A 107 6.31 6.54 0.21
CA TYR A 107 7.65 7.07 0.53
C TYR A 107 8.64 7.00 -0.64
N LEU A 108 8.34 6.26 -1.71
CA LEU A 108 9.13 6.26 -2.93
C LEU A 108 8.23 6.18 -4.16
N LYS A 109 8.60 6.96 -5.18
CA LYS A 109 8.06 6.90 -6.54
C LYS A 109 9.23 6.78 -7.51
N THR A 110 9.12 5.89 -8.49
CA THR A 110 10.13 5.72 -9.54
C THR A 110 9.44 5.40 -10.85
N LEU A 111 9.85 6.08 -11.93
CA LEU A 111 9.42 5.74 -13.28
C LEU A 111 10.38 4.71 -13.84
N LEU A 112 9.83 3.60 -14.31
CA LEU A 112 10.59 2.51 -14.92
C LEU A 112 10.21 2.40 -16.39
N PHE A 113 11.23 2.30 -17.24
CA PHE A 113 11.09 2.08 -18.68
C PHE A 113 11.32 0.61 -18.98
N GLY A 114 10.44 0.03 -19.78
CA GLY A 114 10.43 -1.39 -20.10
C GLY A 114 9.03 -1.97 -20.03
N LYS A 115 8.84 -3.10 -20.72
CA LYS A 115 7.63 -3.92 -20.60
C LYS A 115 7.64 -4.61 -19.24
N ASP A 116 6.44 -4.91 -18.74
CA ASP A 116 6.22 -5.71 -17.53
C ASP A 116 7.09 -6.98 -17.56
N SER A 117 8.21 -6.94 -16.82
CA SER A 117 9.03 -8.12 -16.60
C SER A 117 8.37 -8.89 -15.45
N VAL A 118 7.68 -9.96 -15.83
CA VAL A 118 7.29 -11.01 -14.90
C VAL A 118 8.58 -11.67 -14.42
N GLN A 119 9.08 -11.22 -13.27
CA GLN A 119 9.99 -11.98 -12.42
C GLN A 119 9.21 -12.35 -11.17
#